data_AF-A0AAN9UDS0-F1
#
_entry.id   AF-A0AAN9UDS0-F1
#
_cell.length_a   1.000
_cell.length_b   1.000
_cell.length_c   1.000
_cell.angle_alpha   90.00
_cell.angle_beta   90.00
_cell.angle_gamma   90.00
#
_symmetry.space_group_name_H-M   'P 1'
#
loop_
_entity.id
_entity.type
_entity.pdbx_description
1 polymer ?
#
loop_
_entity_poly.entity_id
_entity_poly.type
_entity_poly.pdbx_seq_one_letter_code
_entity_poly.pdbx_strand_id
1 'polypeptide(L)'
;MPDFTDTNVFPTFLTIPEQDPDASSLEILSSPEREGSWYLLAQVKDNMTINKPTLVLTDRDGNPFALVFEGLGRDDMDLKGLGFKKGSTAIIPNARRTRPADESNRGFVRIEKGGAGSVRAVPGALARVLESVKSRAGPKVAIEQTARS
;
A
#
# COMPACT_ATOMS: atom_id res chain seq x y z
N MET A 1 15.73 -11.43 8.51
CA MET A 1 14.38 -10.96 8.83
C MET A 1 14.18 -9.70 8.00
N PRO A 2 13.14 -9.58 7.15
CA PRO A 2 12.93 -8.36 6.39
C PRO A 2 12.72 -7.20 7.37
N ASP A 3 13.44 -6.11 7.17
CA ASP A 3 13.37 -4.95 8.05
C ASP A 3 12.15 -4.11 7.65
N PHE A 4 11.15 -4.05 8.53
CA PHE A 4 9.90 -3.31 8.26
C PHE A 4 10.05 -1.79 8.41
N THR A 5 11.22 -1.33 8.87
CA THR A 5 11.58 0.08 8.83
C THR A 5 12.23 0.46 7.51
N ASP A 6 12.64 -0.53 6.70
CA ASP A 6 13.25 -0.35 5.39
C ASP A 6 12.29 0.41 4.46
N THR A 7 12.65 1.66 4.22
CA THR A 7 11.92 2.57 3.33
C THR A 7 12.05 2.18 1.86
N ASN A 8 12.89 1.19 1.53
CA ASN A 8 12.90 0.58 0.20
C ASN A 8 11.71 -0.34 -0.04
N VAL A 9 11.32 -1.13 0.98
CA VAL A 9 10.21 -2.09 0.88
C VAL A 9 8.90 -1.47 1.37
N PHE A 10 8.97 -0.64 2.42
CA PHE A 10 7.81 0.02 3.03
C PHE A 10 7.97 1.55 2.99
N PRO A 11 7.87 2.15 1.79
CA PRO A 11 7.98 3.59 1.61
C PRO A 11 6.81 4.34 2.27
N THR A 12 6.99 5.64 2.43
CA THR A 12 5.93 6.60 2.82
C THR A 12 5.20 7.10 1.58
N PHE A 13 4.02 7.70 1.76
CA PHE A 13 3.27 8.29 0.65
C PHE A 13 4.06 9.38 -0.11
N LEU A 14 4.98 10.07 0.58
CA LEU A 14 5.79 11.12 -0.06
C LEU A 14 7.01 10.58 -0.83
N THR A 15 7.39 9.31 -0.60
CA THR A 15 8.60 8.69 -1.17
C THR A 15 8.31 7.62 -2.23
N ILE A 16 7.04 7.26 -2.43
CA ILE A 16 6.63 6.39 -3.54
C ILE A 16 6.77 7.12 -4.89
N PRO A 17 7.04 6.38 -5.98
CA PRO A 17 7.16 6.95 -7.31
C PRO A 17 5.85 7.60 -7.76
N GLU A 18 5.97 8.68 -8.52
CA GLU A 18 4.83 9.37 -9.11
C GLU A 18 4.34 8.63 -10.36
N GLN A 19 3.04 8.71 -10.63
CA GLN A 19 2.44 8.28 -11.87
C GLN A 19 1.89 9.51 -12.58
N ASP A 20 2.47 9.82 -13.73
CA ASP A 20 1.96 10.85 -14.61
C ASP A 20 0.66 10.34 -15.27
N PRO A 21 -0.47 11.07 -15.15
CA PRO A 21 -1.74 10.65 -15.73
C PRO A 21 -1.74 10.71 -17.26
N ASP A 22 -0.81 11.46 -17.87
CA ASP A 22 -0.67 11.65 -19.32
C ASP A 22 0.32 10.68 -19.97
N ALA A 23 1.16 10.01 -19.16
CA ALA A 23 2.12 9.02 -19.63
C ALA A 23 1.45 7.66 -19.91
N SER A 24 0.50 7.65 -20.85
CA SER A 24 0.12 6.42 -21.52
C SER A 24 1.27 5.99 -22.44
N SER A 25 2.01 4.97 -21.99
CA SER A 25 2.81 4.07 -22.83
C SER A 25 4.17 4.51 -23.38
N LEU A 26 4.88 5.46 -22.78
CA LEU A 26 6.33 5.67 -23.05
C LEU A 26 6.98 6.21 -21.78
N GLU A 27 8.26 5.90 -21.55
CA GLU A 27 9.09 6.27 -20.39
C GLU A 27 9.23 5.19 -19.29
N ILE A 28 9.70 4.01 -19.71
CA ILE A 28 10.57 3.14 -18.91
C ILE A 28 11.94 3.82 -18.76
N LEU A 29 12.04 5.11 -18.43
CA LEU A 29 13.34 5.81 -18.38
C LEU A 29 13.29 7.00 -17.42
N SER A 30 13.22 6.76 -16.11
CA SER A 30 13.80 7.62 -15.06
C SER A 30 13.57 7.09 -13.63
N SER A 31 13.88 5.82 -13.38
CA SER A 31 14.50 5.37 -12.11
C SER A 31 15.08 3.97 -12.32
N PRO A 32 16.40 3.80 -12.49
CA PRO A 32 16.98 2.48 -12.37
C PRO A 32 16.87 2.04 -10.90
N GLU A 33 16.67 0.75 -10.65
CA GLU A 33 16.94 0.07 -9.36
C GLU A 33 15.84 -0.03 -8.27
N ARG A 34 14.57 -0.26 -8.60
CA ARG A 34 13.72 -1.06 -7.70
C ARG A 34 13.06 -2.22 -8.42
N GLU A 35 13.86 -3.25 -8.68
CA GLU A 35 13.44 -4.59 -9.08
C GLU A 35 12.70 -5.35 -7.93
N GLY A 36 12.33 -4.66 -6.85
CA GLY A 36 11.65 -5.23 -5.67
C GLY A 36 10.21 -4.75 -5.54
N SER A 37 9.28 -5.65 -5.23
CA SER A 37 7.91 -5.28 -4.87
C SER A 37 7.91 -4.44 -3.58
N TRP A 38 7.41 -3.21 -3.64
CA TRP A 38 7.20 -2.37 -2.44
C TRP A 38 5.73 -2.39 -2.01
N TYR A 39 5.50 -2.11 -0.73
CA TYR A 39 4.18 -2.13 -0.12
C TYR A 39 3.98 -0.87 0.69
N LEU A 40 3.06 -0.01 0.25
CA LEU A 40 2.64 1.13 1.03
C LEU A 40 1.67 0.66 2.11
N LEU A 41 2.05 0.90 3.37
CA LEU A 41 1.22 0.60 4.53
C LEU A 41 0.59 1.89 5.04
N ALA A 42 -0.73 1.90 5.17
CA ALA A 42 -1.43 3.08 5.65
C ALA A 42 -2.69 2.70 6.44
N GLN A 43 -2.98 3.47 7.49
CA GLN A 43 -4.17 3.28 8.30
C GLN A 43 -5.38 3.98 7.67
N VAL A 44 -6.50 3.27 7.59
CA VAL A 44 -7.79 3.83 7.17
C VAL A 44 -8.29 4.80 8.23
N LYS A 45 -8.47 6.06 7.85
CA LYS A 45 -9.11 7.09 8.67
C LYS A 45 -10.59 7.15 8.40
N ASP A 46 -10.96 7.31 7.13
CA ASP A 46 -12.35 7.52 6.74
C ASP A 46 -12.65 6.93 5.36
N ASN A 47 -13.91 6.62 5.09
CA ASN A 47 -14.41 6.20 3.79
C ASN A 47 -15.19 7.38 3.19
N MET A 48 -14.67 7.94 2.10
CA MET A 48 -15.27 9.08 1.40
C MET A 48 -15.80 8.67 0.02
N THR A 49 -16.34 7.46 -0.10
CA THR A 49 -16.94 6.98 -1.34
C THR A 49 -18.16 7.83 -1.69
N ILE A 50 -18.05 8.63 -2.76
CA ILE A 50 -19.16 9.40 -3.33
C ILE A 50 -19.60 8.75 -4.65
N ASN A 51 -18.70 8.69 -5.64
CA ASN A 51 -18.97 8.09 -6.96
C ASN A 51 -18.08 6.88 -7.25
N LYS A 52 -16.83 6.93 -6.79
CA LYS A 52 -15.84 5.86 -6.87
C LYS A 52 -15.44 5.44 -5.45
N PRO A 53 -15.08 4.17 -5.22
CA PRO A 53 -14.57 3.73 -3.93
C PRO A 53 -13.32 4.53 -3.55
N THR A 54 -13.42 5.30 -2.46
CA THR A 54 -12.36 6.21 -2.02
C THR A 54 -12.16 6.11 -0.51
N LEU A 55 -10.91 5.87 -0.10
CA LEU A 55 -10.51 5.83 1.31
C LEU A 55 -9.57 6.98 1.62
N VAL A 56 -9.72 7.60 2.79
CA VAL A 56 -8.72 8.49 3.37
C VAL A 56 -7.83 7.66 4.27
N LEU A 57 -6.55 7.64 3.94
CA LEU A 57 -5.52 6.86 4.63
C LEU A 57 -4.48 7.79 5.26
N THR A 58 -3.73 7.25 6.22
CA THR A 58 -2.57 7.91 6.81
C THR A 58 -1.41 6.94 6.83
N ASP A 59 -0.27 7.34 6.26
CA ASP A 59 0.92 6.49 6.20
C ASP A 59 1.62 6.37 7.57
N ARG A 60 2.74 5.63 7.62
CA ARG A 60 3.54 5.43 8.84
C ARG A 60 4.09 6.71 9.46
N ASP A 61 4.29 7.75 8.67
CA ASP A 61 4.83 9.05 9.10
C ASP A 61 3.72 10.07 9.43
N GLY A 62 2.44 9.66 9.34
CA GLY A 62 1.32 10.54 9.68
C GLY A 62 0.82 11.39 8.51
N ASN A 63 1.29 11.16 7.28
CA ASN A 63 0.85 11.89 6.10
C ASN A 63 -0.51 11.38 5.62
N PRO A 64 -1.53 12.25 5.58
CA PRO A 64 -2.84 11.88 5.04
C PRO A 64 -2.82 11.88 3.51
N PHE A 65 -3.50 10.91 2.90
CA PHE A 65 -3.70 10.84 1.46
C PHE A 65 -4.98 10.05 1.10
N ALA A 66 -5.48 10.23 -0.11
CA ALA A 66 -6.61 9.45 -0.61
C ALA A 66 -6.13 8.22 -1.40
N LEU A 67 -6.86 7.10 -1.28
CA LEU A 67 -6.75 5.93 -2.14
C LEU A 67 -8.04 5.81 -2.96
N VAL A 68 -7.91 5.81 -4.29
CA VAL A 68 -9.04 5.77 -5.22
C VAL A 68 -8.95 4.51 -6.06
N PHE A 69 -10.06 3.77 -6.14
CA PHE A 69 -10.18 2.60 -7.02
C PHE A 69 -10.85 3.01 -8.33
N GLU A 70 -10.14 2.86 -9.45
CA GLU A 70 -10.66 3.18 -10.78
C GLU A 70 -11.44 2.02 -11.40
N GLY A 71 -12.36 2.37 -12.30
CA GLY A 71 -13.17 1.39 -13.03
C GLY A 71 -14.21 0.65 -12.19
N LEU A 72 -14.46 1.10 -10.96
CA LEU A 72 -15.50 0.62 -10.05
C LEU A 72 -16.40 1.79 -9.66
N GLY A 73 -17.71 1.58 -9.68
CA GLY A 73 -18.67 2.50 -9.08
C GLY A 73 -18.72 2.35 -7.57
N ARG A 74 -19.48 3.26 -6.93
CA ARG A 74 -19.71 3.28 -5.48
C ARG A 74 -20.13 1.92 -4.91
N ASP A 75 -21.02 1.22 -5.61
CA ASP A 75 -21.65 -0.03 -5.14
C ASP A 75 -21.00 -1.29 -5.71
N ASP A 76 -19.99 -1.15 -6.59
CA ASP A 76 -19.24 -2.27 -7.16
C ASP A 76 -18.24 -2.90 -6.15
N MET A 77 -17.94 -2.20 -5.05
CA MET A 77 -16.94 -2.65 -4.07
C MET A 77 -17.40 -2.38 -2.63
N ASP A 78 -17.70 -3.45 -1.89
CA ASP A 78 -18.01 -3.34 -0.46
C ASP A 78 -16.73 -3.20 0.39
N LEU A 79 -16.21 -1.97 0.46
CA LEU A 79 -15.00 -1.64 1.23
C LEU A 79 -15.11 -2.08 2.70
N LYS A 80 -16.32 -1.99 3.30
CA LYS A 80 -16.53 -2.38 4.69
C LYS A 80 -16.45 -3.90 4.88
N GLY A 81 -17.11 -4.70 4.04
CA GLY A 81 -17.04 -6.16 4.08
C GLY A 81 -15.66 -6.71 3.72
N LEU A 82 -14.90 -5.98 2.89
CA LEU A 82 -13.49 -6.29 2.62
C LEU A 82 -12.55 -5.92 3.78
N GLY A 83 -13.06 -5.31 4.85
CA GLY A 83 -12.29 -4.98 6.05
C GLY A 83 -11.63 -3.60 6.04
N PHE A 84 -11.86 -2.76 5.03
CA PHE A 84 -11.40 -1.37 4.99
C PHE A 84 -12.27 -0.47 5.86
N LYS A 85 -12.24 -0.71 7.17
CA LYS A 85 -12.89 0.10 8.19
C LYS A 85 -11.88 1.00 8.90
N LYS A 86 -12.37 2.12 9.44
CA LYS A 86 -11.60 3.05 10.26
C LYS A 86 -10.77 2.31 11.32
N GLY A 87 -9.49 2.67 11.40
CA GLY A 87 -8.52 2.06 12.30
C GLY A 87 -7.81 0.81 11.76
N SER A 88 -8.29 0.22 10.67
CA SER A 88 -7.61 -0.91 9.99
C SER A 88 -6.45 -0.42 9.13
N THR A 89 -5.54 -1.32 8.77
CA THR A 89 -4.37 -1.01 7.94
C THR A 89 -4.56 -1.55 6.53
N ALA A 90 -4.45 -0.69 5.53
CA ALA A 90 -4.40 -1.06 4.13
C ALA A 90 -2.94 -1.37 3.72
N ILE A 91 -2.77 -2.46 2.97
CA ILE A 91 -1.52 -2.85 2.32
C ILE A 91 -1.72 -2.66 0.82
N ILE A 92 -0.96 -1.75 0.23
CA ILE A 92 -1.07 -1.37 -1.18
C ILE A 92 0.24 -1.76 -1.89
N PRO A 93 0.26 -2.87 -2.65
CA PRO A 93 1.44 -3.27 -3.39
C PRO A 93 1.70 -2.32 -4.56
N ASN A 94 2.97 -2.01 -4.81
CA ASN A 94 3.44 -1.19 -5.92
C ASN A 94 2.69 0.15 -6.04
N ALA A 95 2.36 0.75 -4.89
CA ALA A 95 1.62 2.01 -4.83
C ALA A 95 2.37 3.10 -5.59
N ARG A 96 1.64 3.86 -6.41
CA ARG A 96 2.14 5.03 -7.13
C ARG A 96 1.33 6.26 -6.76
N ARG A 97 2.01 7.40 -6.63
CA ARG A 97 1.38 8.68 -6.30
C ARG A 97 0.94 9.37 -7.58
N THR A 98 -0.35 9.58 -7.74
CA THR A 98 -0.87 10.47 -8.79
C THR A 98 -0.73 11.92 -8.31
N ARG A 99 -0.08 12.75 -9.14
CA ARG A 99 -0.02 14.19 -8.87
C ARG A 99 -1.43 14.78 -8.88
N PRO A 100 -1.76 15.64 -7.91
CA PRO A 100 -3.04 16.31 -7.94
C PRO A 100 -3.06 17.32 -9.10
N ALA A 101 -4.25 17.56 -9.66
CA ALA A 101 -4.44 18.62 -10.64
C ALA A 101 -4.21 20.02 -10.02
N ASP A 102 -4.47 20.15 -8.71
CA ASP A 102 -4.22 21.35 -7.91
C ASP A 102 -3.00 21.16 -7.00
N GLU A 103 -2.04 22.08 -7.06
CA GLU A 103 -0.83 22.09 -6.22
C GLU A 103 -1.13 22.22 -4.71
N SER A 104 -2.34 22.62 -4.33
CA SER A 104 -2.80 22.68 -2.93
C SER A 104 -3.12 21.31 -2.33
N ASN A 105 -3.26 20.27 -3.15
CA ASN A 105 -3.46 18.91 -2.67
C ASN A 105 -2.14 18.15 -2.63
N ARG A 106 -2.06 17.09 -1.82
CA ARG A 106 -0.85 16.24 -1.71
C ARG A 106 -0.82 15.09 -2.75
N GLY A 107 -1.83 15.02 -3.61
CA GLY A 107 -2.04 13.91 -4.53
C GLY A 107 -2.80 12.75 -3.88
N PHE A 108 -2.94 11.66 -4.62
CA PHE A 108 -3.63 10.46 -4.17
C PHE A 108 -2.98 9.21 -4.75
N VAL A 109 -3.25 8.05 -4.17
CA VAL A 109 -2.88 6.76 -4.75
C VAL A 109 -4.05 6.26 -5.59
N ARG A 110 -3.76 5.92 -6.84
CA ARG A 110 -4.73 5.38 -7.79
C ARG A 110 -4.51 3.88 -7.96
N ILE A 111 -5.59 3.10 -7.89
CA ILE A 111 -5.61 1.68 -8.20
C ILE A 111 -6.33 1.51 -9.52
N GLU A 112 -5.61 1.06 -10.56
CA GLU A 112 -6.17 0.83 -11.89
C GLU A 112 -7.33 -0.17 -11.88
N LYS A 113 -8.16 -0.12 -12.93
CA LYS A 113 -9.27 -1.05 -13.12
C LYS A 113 -8.78 -2.50 -13.05
N GLY A 114 -9.40 -3.30 -12.18
CA GLY A 114 -9.02 -4.70 -11.94
C GLY A 114 -7.90 -4.89 -10.90
N GLY A 115 -7.26 -3.82 -10.43
CA GLY A 115 -6.22 -3.88 -9.40
C GLY A 115 -6.73 -3.94 -7.95
N ALA A 116 -8.05 -3.81 -7.75
CA ALA A 116 -8.65 -3.73 -6.42
C ALA A 116 -8.36 -4.95 -5.53
N GLY A 117 -8.29 -6.16 -6.13
CA GLY A 117 -7.98 -7.40 -5.42
C GLY A 117 -6.54 -7.52 -4.91
N SER A 118 -5.64 -6.65 -5.38
CA SER A 118 -4.25 -6.61 -4.92
C SER A 118 -4.10 -5.86 -3.59
N VAL A 119 -5.04 -4.97 -3.27
CA VAL A 119 -5.03 -4.20 -2.02
C VAL A 119 -5.68 -5.04 -0.91
N ARG A 120 -5.01 -5.14 0.24
CA ARG A 120 -5.50 -5.94 1.37
C ARG A 120 -5.75 -5.07 2.60
N ALA A 121 -6.81 -5.37 3.33
CA ALA A 121 -7.05 -4.81 4.65
C ALA A 121 -6.59 -5.79 5.74
N VAL A 122 -5.82 -5.28 6.70
CA VAL A 122 -5.43 -5.99 7.92
C VAL A 122 -6.13 -5.32 9.11
N PRO A 123 -6.89 -6.08 9.92
CA PRO A 123 -7.53 -5.52 11.10
C PRO A 123 -6.47 -5.07 12.11
N GLY A 124 -6.65 -3.85 12.64
CA GLY A 124 -5.80 -3.28 13.67
C GLY A 124 -4.94 -2.11 13.19
N ALA A 125 -4.44 -1.36 14.17
CA ALA A 125 -3.64 -0.16 13.93
C ALA A 125 -2.29 -0.51 13.29
N LEU A 126 -1.79 0.41 12.47
CA LEU A 126 -0.54 0.23 11.73
C LEU A 126 0.62 -0.19 12.64
N ALA A 127 0.74 0.41 13.82
CA ALA A 127 1.75 0.04 14.83
C ALA A 127 1.69 -1.44 15.22
N ARG A 128 0.47 -2.01 15.39
CA ARG A 128 0.28 -3.43 15.71
C ARG A 128 0.52 -4.35 14.52
N VAL A 129 0.23 -3.90 13.30
CA VAL A 129 0.55 -4.69 12.10
C VAL A 129 2.06 -4.78 11.93
N LEU A 130 2.77 -3.67 12.09
CA LEU A 130 4.24 -3.63 12.09
C LEU A 130 4.84 -4.52 13.19
N GLU A 131 4.23 -4.57 14.37
CA GLU A 131 4.67 -5.42 15.49
C GLU A 131 4.32 -6.92 15.29
N SER A 132 3.16 -7.23 14.73
CA SER A 132 2.71 -8.62 14.54
C SER A 132 3.52 -9.35 13.47
N VAL A 133 4.01 -8.64 12.46
CA VAL A 133 4.95 -9.25 11.50
C VAL A 133 6.33 -9.45 12.14
N LYS A 134 6.70 -8.61 13.12
CA LYS A 134 7.90 -8.80 13.95
C LYS A 134 7.87 -10.13 14.72
N SER A 135 6.69 -10.57 15.17
CA SER A 135 6.51 -11.80 15.95
C SER A 135 6.33 -13.08 15.12
N ARG A 136 6.14 -12.99 13.80
CA ARG A 136 5.94 -14.18 12.92
C ARG A 136 7.22 -14.67 12.24
N ALA A 137 8.37 -14.07 12.52
CA ALA A 137 9.65 -14.54 12.02
C ALA A 137 10.33 -15.51 13.02
N GLY A 138 9.94 -16.78 13.00
CA GLY A 138 10.71 -17.88 13.58
C GLY A 138 9.98 -19.24 13.46
N PRO A 139 10.69 -20.37 13.32
CA PRO A 139 12.14 -20.56 13.30
C PRO A 139 12.72 -20.81 11.89
N LYS A 140 14.00 -20.44 11.70
CA LYS A 140 14.85 -21.04 10.67
C LYS A 140 14.84 -22.55 10.92
N VAL A 141 14.46 -23.34 9.91
CA VAL A 141 14.76 -24.77 9.90
C VAL A 141 16.29 -24.89 9.87
N ALA A 142 16.88 -25.14 11.03
CA ALA A 142 18.23 -25.65 11.12
C ALA A 142 18.16 -27.09 10.62
N ILE A 143 18.56 -27.32 9.36
CA ILE A 143 18.94 -28.65 8.90
C ILE A 143 20.30 -29.00 9.51
N GLU A 144 20.30 -29.34 10.79
CA GLU A 144 21.38 -30.11 11.39
C GLU A 144 20.94 -31.57 11.39
N GLN A 145 21.46 -32.35 10.45
CA GLN A 145 21.64 -33.78 10.62
C GLN A 145 23.03 -34.17 10.13
N THR A 146 23.96 -34.09 11.09
CA THR A 146 24.81 -35.20 11.55
C THR A 146 25.17 -36.29 10.54
N ALA A 147 26.49 -36.37 10.32
CA ALA A 147 27.22 -37.50 9.78
C ALA A 147 26.90 -38.85 10.45
N ARG A 148 26.86 -39.91 9.63
CA ARG A 148 27.28 -41.30 9.97
C ARG A 148 27.86 -41.87 8.66
N SER A 149 29.19 -41.97 8.58
CA SER A 149 29.99 -43.19 8.80
C SER A 149 29.90 -44.16 7.65
#